data_AF-A0A7W7PTZ8-F1
#
_entry.id   AF-A0A7W7PTZ8-F1
#
_cell.length_a   1.000
_cell.length_b   1.000
_cell.length_c   1.000
_cell.angle_alpha   90.00
_cell.angle_beta   90.00
_cell.angle_gamma   90.00
#
_symmetry.space_group_name_H-M   'P 1'
#
loop_
_entity.id
_entity.type
_entity.pdbx_description
1 polymer ?
#
loop_
_entity_poly.entity_id
_entity_poly.type
_entity_poly.pdbx_seq_one_letter_code
_entity_poly.pdbx_strand_id
1 'polypeptide(L)'
;MADAVHVAGARLRAGLARRGVDYVAAVRADVSASPFGAKPAASGRKGSVGRRPRPRCGRPAPPVAALAAGLEQKVFTTVARRQGSRGGSRSRFAAVCARPGGKAVAPVHTPVPAA
;
A
#
# COMPACT_ATOMS: atom_id res chain seq x y z
N MET A 1 -17.42 -13.73 2.46
CA MET A 1 -16.41 -14.41 1.63
C MET A 1 -16.04 -13.46 0.50
N ALA A 2 -14.83 -12.91 0.48
CA ALA A 2 -14.42 -11.94 -0.54
C ALA A 2 -13.78 -12.69 -1.71
N ASP A 3 -14.47 -12.74 -2.85
CA ASP A 3 -13.90 -13.09 -4.14
C ASP A 3 -12.97 -11.95 -4.59
N ALA A 4 -11.89 -12.29 -5.31
CA ALA A 4 -10.71 -11.45 -5.54
C ALA A 4 -11.05 -9.97 -5.84
N VAL A 5 -10.96 -9.10 -4.82
CA VAL A 5 -11.18 -7.68 -5.00
C VAL A 5 -10.00 -7.09 -5.77
N HIS A 6 -10.23 -6.83 -7.05
CA HIS A 6 -9.34 -6.08 -7.92
C HIS A 6 -8.99 -4.74 -7.23
N VAL A 7 -7.70 -4.58 -6.91
CA VAL A 7 -7.01 -3.41 -6.34
C VAL A 7 -7.96 -2.42 -5.66
N ALA A 8 -8.06 -2.47 -4.33
CA ALA A 8 -8.82 -1.47 -3.58
C ALA A 8 -8.36 -0.05 -3.99
N GLY A 9 -9.19 0.64 -4.78
CA GLY A 9 -8.91 1.99 -5.24
C GLY A 9 -8.72 2.93 -4.03
N ALA A 10 -7.98 4.03 -4.20
CA ALA A 10 -7.73 4.96 -3.10
C ALA A 10 -9.03 5.47 -2.43
N ARG A 11 -10.13 5.59 -3.20
CA ARG A 11 -11.46 5.97 -2.71
C ARG A 11 -12.11 4.90 -1.84
N LEU A 12 -12.05 3.63 -2.25
CA LEU A 12 -12.60 2.51 -1.45
C LEU A 12 -11.90 2.45 -0.09
N ARG A 13 -10.57 2.50 -0.10
CA ARG A 13 -9.75 2.49 1.12
C ARG A 13 -10.06 3.68 2.03
N ALA A 14 -10.21 4.87 1.45
CA ALA A 14 -10.60 6.07 2.20
C ALA A 14 -12.01 5.94 2.81
N GLY A 15 -12.96 5.36 2.07
CA GLY A 15 -14.32 5.10 2.57
C GLY A 15 -14.36 4.10 3.72
N LEU A 16 -13.60 3.01 3.62
CA LEU A 16 -13.47 2.01 4.69
C LEU A 16 -12.81 2.61 5.94
N ALA A 17 -11.71 3.35 5.76
CA ALA A 17 -11.03 4.03 6.86
C ALA A 17 -11.94 5.07 7.56
N ARG A 18 -12.71 5.86 6.81
CA ARG A 18 -13.70 6.80 7.37
C ARG A 18 -14.77 6.12 8.21
N ARG A 19 -15.09 4.86 7.93
CA ARG A 19 -16.10 4.08 8.65
C ARG A 19 -15.50 3.22 9.76
N GLY A 20 -14.19 3.29 10.00
CA GLY A 20 -13.51 2.44 10.98
C GLY A 20 -13.55 0.96 10.63
N VAL A 21 -13.67 0.61 9.34
CA VAL A 21 -13.74 -0.78 8.89
C VAL A 21 -12.36 -1.26 8.47
N ASP A 22 -11.82 -2.22 9.21
CA ASP A 22 -10.62 -2.93 8.83
C ASP A 22 -10.88 -3.81 7.60
N TYR A 23 -9.89 -3.93 6.72
CA TYR A 23 -10.02 -4.71 5.49
C TYR A 23 -8.70 -5.38 5.11
N VAL A 24 -8.82 -6.54 4.45
CA VAL A 24 -7.73 -7.24 3.80
C VAL A 24 -8.04 -7.27 2.30
N ALA A 25 -7.08 -6.84 1.48
CA ALA A 25 -7.22 -6.85 0.02
C ALA A 25 -6.04 -7.61 -0.60
N ALA A 26 -6.34 -8.50 -1.54
CA ALA A 26 -5.33 -9.08 -2.40
C ALA A 26 -4.81 -8.02 -3.37
N VAL A 27 -3.49 -7.94 -3.55
CA VAL A 27 -2.85 -7.05 -4.52
C VAL A 27 -1.97 -7.87 -5.46
N ARG A 28 -1.88 -7.44 -6.72
CA ARG A 28 -0.95 -8.05 -7.67
C ARG A 28 0.48 -7.63 -7.32
N ALA A 29 1.44 -8.52 -7.58
CA ALA A 29 2.85 -8.30 -7.24
C ALA A 29 3.50 -7.14 -8.03
N ASP A 30 2.93 -6.75 -9.17
CA ASP A 30 3.37 -5.61 -10.00
C ASP A 30 2.83 -4.26 -9.53
N VAL A 31 1.94 -4.23 -8.54
CA VAL A 31 1.47 -2.96 -7.93
C VAL A 31 2.65 -2.26 -7.25
N SER A 32 2.79 -0.96 -7.47
CA SER A 32 3.86 -0.17 -6.86
C SER A 32 3.59 0.13 -5.38
N ALA A 33 4.63 -0.01 -4.55
CA ALA A 33 4.60 0.37 -3.14
C ALA A 33 5.94 0.96 -2.71
N SER A 34 5.90 1.97 -1.83
CA SER A 34 7.09 2.52 -1.19
C SER A 34 7.35 1.82 0.15
N PRO A 35 8.62 1.62 0.54
CA PRO A 35 8.96 1.19 1.90
C PRO A 35 8.32 2.09 2.96
N PHE A 36 7.92 1.55 4.11
CA PHE A 36 7.23 2.33 5.13
C PHE A 36 8.03 3.56 5.62
N GLY A 37 9.36 3.40 5.74
CA GLY A 37 10.29 4.45 6.13
C GLY A 37 10.55 5.52 5.05
N ALA A 38 10.07 5.34 3.82
CA ALA A 38 10.19 6.36 2.79
C ALA A 38 9.31 7.57 3.17
N LYS A 39 9.96 8.67 3.59
CA LYS A 39 9.29 9.92 3.91
C LYS A 39 9.04 10.73 2.63
N PRO A 40 7.79 11.14 2.33
CA PRO A 40 7.53 12.07 1.26
C PRO A 40 8.23 13.39 1.54
N ALA A 41 9.06 13.86 0.62
CA ALA A 41 9.73 15.15 0.70
C ALA A 41 9.22 16.05 -0.42
N ALA A 42 9.04 17.34 -0.15
CA ALA A 42 8.80 18.30 -1.21
C ALA A 42 10.14 18.51 -1.94
N SER A 43 10.14 18.41 -3.27
CA SER A 43 11.32 18.80 -4.04
C SER A 43 11.61 20.29 -3.82
N GLY A 44 12.89 20.67 -3.94
CA GLY A 44 13.27 22.08 -3.98
C GLY A 44 12.42 22.85 -4.99
N ARG A 45 12.00 24.06 -4.63
CA ARG A 45 11.21 24.91 -5.51
C ARG A 45 12.09 25.38 -6.67
N LYS A 46 11.64 25.21 -7.91
CA LYS A 46 12.23 25.90 -9.06
C LYS A 46 11.56 27.27 -9.20
N GLY A 47 12.30 28.34 -8.89
CA GLY A 47 11.86 29.73 -9.09
C GLY A 47 10.95 30.31 -7.98
N SER A 48 10.69 31.61 -8.06
CA SER A 48 9.89 32.39 -7.10
C SER A 48 8.40 32.47 -7.43
N VAL A 49 7.99 32.00 -8.62
CA VAL A 49 6.62 32.04 -9.14
C VAL A 49 6.07 30.62 -9.31
N GLY A 50 4.78 30.42 -9.05
CA GLY A 50 4.09 29.14 -9.25
C GLY A 50 3.89 28.29 -7.99
N ARG A 51 3.07 27.24 -8.14
CA ARG A 51 2.56 26.38 -7.06
C ARG A 51 3.69 25.59 -6.39
N ARG A 52 3.73 25.62 -5.05
CA ARG A 52 4.70 24.82 -4.28
C ARG A 52 4.60 23.31 -4.64
N PRO A 53 5.73 22.62 -4.84
CA PRO A 53 5.74 21.17 -5.02
C PRO A 53 5.06 20.49 -3.83
N ARG A 54 4.19 19.51 -4.10
CA ARG A 54 3.64 18.67 -3.03
C ARG A 54 4.71 17.68 -2.56
N PRO A 55 4.76 17.32 -1.27
CA PRO A 55 5.58 16.22 -0.79
C PRO A 55 5.28 14.93 -1.57
N ARG A 56 6.33 14.28 -2.09
CA ARG A 56 6.24 12.99 -2.79
C ARG A 56 7.46 12.16 -2.40
N CYS A 57 7.34 10.84 -2.44
CA CYS A 57 8.52 9.98 -2.42
C CYS A 57 9.31 10.27 -3.71
N GLY A 58 10.50 10.86 -3.58
CA GLY A 58 11.27 11.35 -4.74
C GLY A 58 11.76 10.23 -5.68
N ARG A 59 11.88 9.00 -5.16
CA ARG A 59 12.19 7.81 -5.96
C ARG A 59 10.89 7.13 -6.43
N PRO A 60 10.84 6.62 -7.68
CA PRO A 60 9.74 5.76 -8.13
C PRO A 60 9.51 4.62 -7.14
N ALA A 61 8.25 4.35 -6.84
CA ALA A 61 7.89 3.23 -5.97
C ALA A 61 8.14 1.90 -6.72
N PRO A 62 8.95 0.98 -6.19
CA PRO A 62 9.17 -0.32 -6.82
C PRO A 62 7.89 -1.17 -6.80
N PRO A 63 7.78 -2.21 -7.65
CA PRO A 63 6.71 -3.19 -7.54
C PRO A 63 6.84 -3.98 -6.23
N VAL A 64 5.71 -4.47 -5.69
CA VAL A 64 5.67 -5.31 -4.48
C VAL A 64 6.58 -6.54 -4.62
N ALA A 65 6.70 -7.12 -5.81
CA ALA A 65 7.62 -8.23 -6.07
C ALA A 65 9.08 -7.89 -5.73
N ALA A 66 9.53 -6.68 -6.09
CA ALA A 66 10.89 -6.22 -5.81
C ALA A 66 11.08 -5.92 -4.32
N LEU A 67 10.04 -5.42 -3.63
CA LEU A 67 10.08 -5.28 -2.17
C LEU A 67 10.19 -6.64 -1.48
N ALA A 68 9.43 -7.64 -1.94
CA ALA A 68 9.45 -8.99 -1.38
C ALA A 68 10.80 -9.70 -1.62
N ALA A 69 11.40 -9.52 -2.81
CA ALA A 69 12.71 -10.08 -3.15
C ALA A 69 13.85 -9.52 -2.28
N GLY A 70 13.69 -8.31 -1.73
CA GLY A 70 14.66 -7.69 -0.82
C GLY A 70 14.51 -8.14 0.65
N LEU A 71 13.55 -9.00 0.99
CA LEU A 71 13.36 -9.47 2.37
C LEU A 71 14.31 -10.60 2.73
N GLU A 72 14.88 -10.53 3.93
CA GLU A 72 15.70 -11.61 4.47
C GLU A 72 14.83 -12.85 4.76
N GLN A 73 15.39 -14.04 4.56
CA GLN A 73 14.67 -15.30 4.76
C GLN A 73 14.07 -15.45 6.17
N LYS A 74 14.72 -14.88 7.20
CA LYS A 74 14.26 -14.92 8.59
C LYS A 74 12.98 -14.12 8.85
N VAL A 75 12.58 -13.21 7.94
CA VAL A 75 11.33 -12.45 8.06
C VAL A 75 10.11 -13.31 7.68
N PHE A 76 10.34 -14.41 6.96
CA PHE A 76 9.26 -15.29 6.53
C PHE A 76 8.93 -16.34 7.59
N THR A 77 7.65 -16.38 7.98
CA THR A 77 7.09 -17.41 8.83
C THR A 77 6.54 -18.55 7.98
N THR A 78 6.93 -19.79 8.30
CA THR A 78 6.35 -20.98 7.68
C THR A 78 5.02 -21.30 8.33
N VAL A 79 3.96 -21.35 7.53
CA VAL A 79 2.60 -21.69 7.95
C VAL A 79 2.21 -23.01 7.29
N ALA A 80 1.82 -23.98 8.10
CA ALA A 80 1.15 -25.18 7.62
C ALA A 80 -0.30 -24.84 7.30
N ARG A 81 -0.73 -25.07 6.06
CA ARG A 81 -2.14 -24.99 5.70
C ARG A 81 -2.81 -26.32 6.06
N ARG A 82 -4.15 -26.31 6.10
CA ARG A 82 -4.96 -27.53 6.31
C ARG A 82 -4.47 -28.64 5.37
N GLN A 83 -4.44 -29.86 5.90
CA GLN A 83 -4.15 -31.06 5.14
C GLN A 83 -5.06 -31.11 3.90
N GLY A 84 -4.43 -31.08 2.72
CA GLY A 84 -5.12 -31.29 1.45
C GLY A 84 -5.05 -32.76 1.05
N SER A 85 -5.71 -33.11 -0.05
CA SER A 85 -5.65 -34.46 -0.62
C SER A 85 -4.24 -34.89 -1.05
N ARG A 86 -3.30 -33.95 -1.20
CA ARG A 86 -1.87 -34.20 -1.50
C ARG A 86 -0.96 -34.07 -0.28
N GLY A 87 -1.51 -34.16 0.93
CA GLY A 87 -0.73 -34.04 2.15
C GLY A 87 -0.74 -32.63 2.75
N GLY A 88 0.15 -32.41 3.72
CA GLY A 88 0.28 -31.14 4.44
C GLY A 88 1.02 -30.13 3.58
N SER A 89 0.33 -29.05 3.18
CA SER A 89 0.99 -27.99 2.42
C SER A 89 1.60 -26.96 3.36
N ARG A 90 2.88 -26.63 3.12
CA ARG A 90 3.60 -25.58 3.87
C ARG A 90 3.83 -24.39 2.95
N SER A 91 3.61 -23.19 3.45
CA SER A 91 3.80 -21.93 2.72
C SER A 91 4.54 -20.93 3.61
N ARG A 92 5.29 -20.01 3.01
CA ARG A 92 6.06 -18.99 3.73
C ARG A 92 5.42 -17.63 3.50
N PHE A 93 5.18 -16.89 4.58
CA PHE A 93 4.56 -15.56 4.56
C PHE A 93 5.40 -14.55 5.34
N ALA A 94 5.48 -13.32 4.86
CA ALA A 94 6.09 -12.20 5.56
C ALA A 94 5.05 -11.08 5.72
N ALA A 95 4.99 -10.48 6.91
CA ALA A 95 4.18 -9.29 7.17
C ALA A 95 5.09 -8.06 7.09
N VAL A 96 4.75 -7.11 6.22
CA VAL A 96 5.55 -5.90 6.01
C VAL A 96 4.67 -4.66 5.99
N CYS A 97 5.12 -3.59 6.63
CA CYS A 97 4.51 -2.27 6.48
C CYS A 97 5.00 -1.65 5.18
N ALA A 98 4.07 -1.17 4.35
CA ALA A 98 4.38 -0.46 3.11
C ALA A 98 3.38 0.68 2.88
N ARG A 99 3.82 1.68 2.12
CA ARG A 99 2.94 2.78 1.67
C ARG A 99 2.54 2.52 0.21
N PRO A 100 1.25 2.53 -0.13
CA PRO A 100 0.82 2.35 -1.51
C PRO A 100 1.45 3.40 -2.44
N GLY A 101 2.09 2.94 -3.51
CA GLY A 101 2.68 3.79 -4.54
C GLY A 101 1.61 4.18 -5.56
N GLY A 102 1.28 5.46 -5.66
CA GLY A 102 0.29 5.95 -6.60
C GLY A 102 0.05 7.45 -6.45
N LYS A 103 -0.67 8.05 -7.40
CA LYS A 103 -1.08 9.46 -7.27
C LYS A 103 -1.98 9.59 -6.03
N ALA A 104 -1.56 10.40 -5.07
CA ALA A 104 -2.40 10.76 -3.94
C ALA A 104 -3.71 11.36 -4.48
N VAL A 105 -4.85 10.74 -4.15
CA VAL A 105 -6.16 11.36 -4.36
C VAL A 105 -6.27 12.49 -3.36
N ALA A 106 -6.70 13.68 -3.81
CA ALA A 106 -6.92 14.80 -2.90
C ALA A 106 -7.89 14.37 -1.79
N PRO A 107 -7.67 14.78 -0.53
CA PRO A 107 -8.65 14.53 0.52
C PRO A 107 -10.01 15.03 0.03
N VAL A 108 -11.02 14.17 0.10
CA VAL A 108 -12.41 14.58 -0.19
C VAL A 108 -12.74 15.66 0.83
N HIS A 109 -12.94 16.89 0.35
CA HIS A 109 -13.35 18.00 1.18
C HIS A 109 -14.67 17.60 1.84
N THR A 110 -14.67 17.43 3.17
CA THR A 110 -15.92 17.43 3.90
C THR A 110 -16.39 18.89 3.88
N PRO A 111 -17.59 19.22 3.37
CA PRO A 111 -18.12 20.56 3.55
C PRO A 111 -18.24 20.82 5.05
N VAL A 112 -17.60 21.88 5.53
CA VAL A 112 -17.85 22.42 6.86
C VAL A 112 -19.26 23.01 6.82
N PRO A 113 -20.19 22.62 7.69
CA PRO A 113 -21.49 23.27 7.74
C PRO A 113 -21.29 24.75 8.09
N ALA A 114 -21.87 25.63 7.29
CA ALA A 114 -21.98 27.04 7.63
C ALA A 114 -22.78 27.15 8.94
N ALA A 115 -22.21 27.89 9.89
CA ALA A 115 -22.88 28.25 11.13
C ALA A 115 -24.06 29.20 10.88
#